data_AF-A0A8H4XSF3-F1
#
_entry.id   AF-A0A8H4XSF3-F1
#
_cell.length_a   1.000
_cell.length_b   1.000
_cell.length_c   1.000
_cell.angle_alpha   90.00
_cell.angle_beta   90.00
_cell.angle_gamma   90.00
#
_symmetry.space_group_name_H-M   'P 1'
#
loop_
_entity.id
_entity.type
_entity.pdbx_description
1 polymer ?
#
loop_
_entity_poly.entity_id
_entity_poly.type
_entity_poly.pdbx_seq_one_letter_code
_entity_poly.pdbx_strand_id
1 'polypeptide(L)'
;LCQLLDDPAAYYDHIRRYSTAVILASVFGQRGAEFNSPKVQALYHAQDRFTAILEPGAAPPVDAFPFLKVIPEFFAPWKKEAREIRQEQRALYFELMRETKERINAQKTTGCFMERLLRDQEKLGLDDEHMAYLGGILMEAGSDTTASTLLSFILALTKHPKVLKKAQNEVDSICGSDRSPTFADIENLKYLKCCMDETLRWRPVAPGGIPHMLTEDDHYEGYFLPKGTILFANAWAIHNDENEYDSPEKFNLDRFCDNKFGCRPGIVDNLEDH
;
A
#
# COMPACT_ATOMS: atom_id res chain seq x y z
N LEU A 1 13.27 -3.64 -12.51
CA LEU A 1 12.54 -4.49 -13.48
C LEU A 1 13.46 -5.11 -14.53
N CYS A 2 14.38 -4.40 -15.19
CA CYS A 2 15.33 -5.06 -16.12
C CYS A 2 16.13 -6.21 -15.48
N GLN A 3 16.48 -6.08 -14.20
CA GLN A 3 17.15 -7.14 -13.42
C GLN A 3 16.40 -8.48 -13.37
N LEU A 4 15.07 -8.50 -13.59
CA LEU A 4 14.31 -9.76 -13.69
C LEU A 4 14.77 -10.61 -14.90
N LEU A 5 15.33 -9.98 -15.93
CA LEU A 5 15.89 -10.68 -17.09
C LEU A 5 17.25 -11.30 -16.77
N ASP A 6 17.99 -10.70 -15.85
CA ASP A 6 19.35 -11.13 -15.47
C ASP A 6 19.31 -12.17 -14.34
N ASP A 7 18.46 -11.98 -13.34
CA ASP A 7 18.26 -12.88 -12.19
C ASP A 7 16.76 -13.04 -11.85
N PRO A 8 16.03 -13.91 -12.57
CA PRO A 8 14.62 -14.15 -12.31
C PRO A 8 14.33 -14.84 -10.98
N ALA A 9 15.33 -15.49 -10.35
CA ALA A 9 15.14 -16.17 -9.07
C ALA A 9 14.92 -15.17 -7.93
N ALA A 10 15.52 -13.98 -8.02
CA ALA A 10 15.38 -12.89 -7.06
C ALA A 10 14.16 -11.97 -7.35
N TYR A 11 13.12 -12.47 -8.02
CA TYR A 11 11.97 -11.64 -8.45
C TYR A 11 11.31 -10.88 -7.30
N TYR A 12 11.20 -11.51 -6.12
CA TYR A 12 10.60 -10.94 -4.94
C TYR A 12 11.32 -9.64 -4.50
N ASP A 13 12.64 -9.71 -4.39
CA ASP A 13 13.49 -8.58 -4.01
C ASP A 13 13.50 -7.49 -5.10
N HIS A 14 13.48 -7.89 -6.37
CA HIS A 14 13.44 -6.96 -7.49
C HIS A 14 12.15 -6.12 -7.53
N ILE A 15 11.01 -6.71 -7.20
CA ILE A 15 9.71 -6.02 -7.16
C ILE A 15 9.64 -5.10 -5.94
N ARG A 16 10.04 -5.59 -4.76
CA ARG A 16 10.16 -4.79 -3.54
C ARG A 16 11.06 -3.58 -3.77
N ARG A 17 12.27 -3.79 -4.30
CA ARG A 17 13.20 -2.70 -4.65
C ARG A 17 12.58 -1.69 -5.61
N TYR A 18 11.91 -2.15 -6.66
CA TYR A 18 11.29 -1.27 -7.65
C TYR A 18 10.25 -0.35 -7.01
N SER A 19 9.35 -0.91 -6.22
CA SER A 19 8.31 -0.15 -5.51
C SER A 19 8.91 0.88 -4.55
N THR A 20 9.89 0.48 -3.73
CA THR A 20 10.61 1.40 -2.83
C THR A 20 11.32 2.51 -3.60
N ALA A 21 11.96 2.19 -4.72
CA ALA A 21 12.66 3.19 -5.53
C ALA A 21 11.71 4.24 -6.10
N VAL A 22 10.51 3.84 -6.53
CA VAL A 22 9.49 4.76 -7.04
C VAL A 22 9.00 5.68 -5.92
N ILE A 23 8.60 5.14 -4.78
CA ILE A 23 8.06 5.98 -3.69
C ILE A 23 9.13 6.87 -3.07
N LEU A 24 10.37 6.39 -2.92
CA LEU A 24 11.49 7.18 -2.41
C LEU A 24 11.85 8.33 -3.36
N ALA A 25 11.77 8.11 -4.67
CA ALA A 25 11.97 9.17 -5.66
C ALA A 25 10.82 10.19 -5.65
N SER A 26 9.58 9.75 -5.51
CA SER A 26 8.41 10.64 -5.50
C SER A 26 8.27 11.45 -4.21
N VAL A 27 8.48 10.79 -3.06
CA VAL A 27 8.30 11.41 -1.73
C VAL A 27 9.53 12.20 -1.33
N PHE A 28 10.71 11.60 -1.47
CA PHE A 28 11.97 12.16 -1.00
C PHE A 28 12.90 12.57 -2.15
N GLY A 29 12.60 12.36 -3.43
CA GLY A 29 13.50 12.80 -4.51
C GLY A 29 14.81 12.01 -4.62
N GLN A 30 14.97 10.89 -3.91
CA GLN A 30 16.17 10.05 -4.01
C GLN A 30 15.94 8.97 -5.07
N ARG A 31 16.75 8.99 -6.13
CA ARG A 31 16.72 7.96 -7.19
C ARG A 31 17.71 6.84 -6.86
N GLY A 32 17.42 5.63 -7.32
CA GLY A 32 18.41 4.56 -7.35
C GLY A 32 18.56 3.78 -6.04
N ALA A 33 17.44 3.38 -5.44
CA ALA A 33 17.48 2.37 -4.39
C ALA A 33 17.99 1.04 -4.98
N GLU A 34 19.22 0.66 -4.63
CA GLU A 34 19.66 -0.73 -4.67
C GLU A 34 18.94 -1.48 -3.53
N PHE A 35 18.54 -2.73 -3.76
CA PHE A 35 17.85 -3.51 -2.72
C PHE A 35 18.72 -3.62 -1.47
N ASN A 36 20.02 -3.84 -1.68
CA ASN A 36 21.02 -3.93 -0.62
C ASN A 36 21.47 -2.58 -0.08
N SER A 37 20.89 -1.47 -0.52
CA SER A 37 21.25 -0.17 0.05
C SER A 37 20.82 -0.14 1.52
N PRO A 38 21.66 0.41 2.42
CA PRO A 38 21.36 0.44 3.85
C PRO A 38 19.99 1.03 4.18
N LYS A 39 19.52 2.01 3.40
CA LYS A 39 18.21 2.67 3.61
C LYS A 39 17.02 1.80 3.23
N VAL A 40 17.12 1.05 2.14
CA VAL A 40 16.05 0.12 1.71
C VAL A 40 15.97 -1.05 2.68
N GLN A 41 17.11 -1.56 3.13
CA GLN A 41 17.16 -2.59 4.17
C GLN A 41 16.64 -2.06 5.51
N ALA A 42 17.00 -0.84 5.91
CA ALA A 42 16.47 -0.21 7.12
C ALA A 42 14.95 -0.01 7.06
N LEU A 43 14.41 0.41 5.91
CA LEU A 43 12.97 0.51 5.69
C LEU A 43 12.28 -0.85 5.89
N TYR A 44 12.74 -1.88 5.18
CA TYR A 44 12.13 -3.19 5.27
C TYR A 44 12.29 -3.82 6.65
N HIS A 45 13.44 -3.67 7.29
CA HIS A 45 13.65 -4.11 8.66
C HIS A 45 12.71 -3.42 9.65
N ALA A 46 12.59 -2.08 9.58
CA ALA A 46 11.69 -1.33 10.45
C ALA A 46 10.24 -1.74 10.23
N GLN A 47 9.85 -1.93 8.97
CA GLN A 47 8.50 -2.34 8.59
C GLN A 47 8.18 -3.78 9.01
N ASP A 48 9.09 -4.74 8.79
CA ASP A 48 8.89 -6.15 9.18
C ASP A 48 8.77 -6.29 10.70
N ARG A 49 9.55 -5.50 11.48
CA ARG A 49 9.39 -5.47 12.93
C ARG A 49 8.08 -4.81 13.37
N PHE A 50 7.68 -3.74 12.69
CA PHE A 50 6.42 -3.06 12.96
C PHE A 50 5.20 -3.95 12.64
N THR A 51 5.22 -4.70 11.54
CA THR A 51 4.15 -5.65 11.23
C THR A 51 4.13 -6.81 12.20
N ALA A 52 5.30 -7.36 12.56
CA ALA A 52 5.41 -8.47 13.51
C ALA A 52 4.78 -8.15 14.88
N ILE A 53 4.97 -6.94 15.43
CA ILE A 53 4.37 -6.58 16.72
C ILE A 53 2.86 -6.36 16.64
N LEU A 54 2.31 -6.10 15.45
CA LEU A 54 0.88 -5.95 15.19
C LEU A 54 0.18 -7.28 14.90
N GLU A 55 0.91 -8.37 14.67
CA GLU A 55 0.32 -9.68 14.40
C GLU A 55 -0.54 -10.16 15.59
N PRO A 56 -1.70 -10.77 15.34
CA PRO A 56 -2.55 -11.33 16.39
C PRO A 56 -1.77 -12.28 17.30
N GLY A 57 -1.60 -11.90 18.57
CA GLY A 57 -0.89 -12.68 19.58
C GLY A 57 0.58 -12.28 19.80
N ALA A 58 1.16 -11.40 18.98
CA ALA A 58 2.52 -10.90 19.19
C ALA A 58 2.61 -9.97 20.42
N ALA A 59 1.59 -9.14 20.63
CA ALA A 59 1.42 -8.34 21.83
C ALA A 59 0.06 -8.62 22.48
N PRO A 60 -0.07 -8.45 23.81
CA PRO A 60 -1.36 -8.41 24.46
C PRO A 60 -2.26 -7.35 23.80
N PRO A 61 -3.59 -7.53 23.78
CA PRO A 61 -4.53 -6.59 23.18
C PRO A 61 -4.66 -5.29 24.00
N VAL A 62 -3.61 -4.48 24.00
CA VAL A 62 -3.43 -3.27 24.81
C VAL A 62 -4.49 -2.19 24.54
N ASP A 63 -5.05 -2.17 23.34
CA ASP A 63 -6.10 -1.22 22.96
C ASP A 63 -7.49 -1.68 23.38
N ALA A 64 -7.73 -2.99 23.45
CA ALA A 64 -8.97 -3.55 24.01
C ALA A 64 -8.97 -3.52 25.55
N PHE A 65 -7.78 -3.63 26.17
CA PHE A 65 -7.63 -3.68 27.62
C PHE A 65 -6.66 -2.60 28.12
N PRO A 66 -7.12 -1.35 28.32
CA PRO A 66 -6.27 -0.21 28.64
C PRO A 66 -5.41 -0.39 29.91
N PHE A 67 -5.83 -1.22 30.86
CA PHE A 67 -5.05 -1.49 32.08
C PHE A 67 -3.67 -2.11 31.77
N LEU A 68 -3.52 -2.79 30.63
CA LEU A 68 -2.23 -3.32 30.16
C LEU A 68 -1.20 -2.20 29.90
N LYS A 69 -1.66 -0.98 29.59
CA LYS A 69 -0.79 0.20 29.42
C LYS A 69 -0.13 0.64 30.74
N VAL A 70 -0.67 0.24 31.90
CA VAL A 70 -0.12 0.58 33.23
C VAL A 70 0.91 -0.44 33.73
N ILE A 71 0.96 -1.65 33.15
CA ILE A 71 1.89 -2.72 33.57
C ILE A 71 3.35 -2.20 33.52
N PRO A 72 4.14 -2.31 34.60
CA PRO A 72 5.54 -1.91 34.57
C PRO A 72 6.35 -2.64 33.48
N GLU A 73 7.31 -1.97 32.86
CA GLU A 73 8.04 -2.48 31.68
C GLU A 73 8.74 -3.82 31.90
N PHE A 74 9.17 -4.11 33.13
CA PHE A 74 9.83 -5.38 33.45
C PHE A 74 8.90 -6.60 33.29
N PHE A 75 7.57 -6.39 33.30
CA PHE A 75 6.55 -7.40 32.98
C PHE A 75 5.95 -7.23 31.58
N ALA A 76 6.40 -6.23 30.81
CA ALA A 76 5.78 -5.84 29.55
C ALA A 76 6.82 -5.74 28.41
N PRO A 77 7.39 -6.88 27.96
CA PRO A 77 8.42 -6.88 26.90
C PRO A 77 7.95 -6.19 25.61
N TRP A 78 6.66 -6.29 25.26
CA TRP A 78 6.07 -5.62 24.11
C TRP A 78 6.21 -4.08 24.16
N LYS A 79 6.27 -3.47 25.35
CA LYS A 79 6.49 -2.01 25.48
C LYS A 79 7.92 -1.63 25.12
N LYS A 80 8.89 -2.45 25.52
CA LYS A 80 10.29 -2.25 25.18
C LYS A 80 10.48 -2.40 23.67
N GLU A 81 9.92 -3.45 23.09
CA GLU A 81 9.97 -3.70 21.65
C GLU A 81 9.30 -2.57 20.84
N ALA A 82 8.09 -2.14 21.22
CA ALA A 82 7.43 -1.01 20.58
C ALA A 82 8.25 0.30 20.64
N ARG A 83 8.98 0.53 21.74
CA ARG A 83 9.87 1.69 21.86
C ARG A 83 11.07 1.58 20.92
N GLU A 84 11.70 0.41 20.84
CA GLU A 84 12.85 0.18 19.95
C GLU A 84 12.43 0.36 18.48
N ILE A 85 11.29 -0.22 18.09
CA ILE A 85 10.71 -0.04 16.74
C ILE A 85 10.46 1.45 16.48
N ARG A 86 9.84 2.17 17.42
CA ARG A 86 9.62 3.62 17.29
C ARG A 86 10.92 4.39 17.12
N GLN A 87 11.98 4.03 17.84
CA GLN A 87 13.29 4.69 17.72
C GLN A 87 13.92 4.47 16.34
N GLU A 88 13.85 3.25 15.81
CA GLU A 88 14.36 2.91 14.48
C GLU A 88 13.57 3.61 13.37
N GLN A 89 12.24 3.54 13.40
CA GLN A 89 11.38 4.25 12.45
C GLN A 89 11.64 5.76 12.48
N ARG A 90 11.68 6.34 13.68
CA ARG A 90 11.93 7.77 13.83
C ARG A 90 13.31 8.17 13.31
N ALA A 91 14.34 7.37 13.58
CA ALA A 91 15.69 7.63 13.06
C ALA A 91 15.69 7.67 11.52
N LEU A 92 15.08 6.68 10.88
CA LEU A 92 14.95 6.61 9.42
C LEU A 92 14.20 7.83 8.85
N TYR A 93 13.05 8.17 9.41
CA TYR A 93 12.21 9.26 8.91
C TYR A 93 12.93 10.62 9.02
N PHE A 94 13.56 10.87 10.17
CA PHE A 94 14.30 12.11 10.39
C PHE A 94 15.55 12.19 9.50
N GLU A 95 16.23 11.07 9.24
CA GLU A 95 17.35 11.03 8.30
C GLU A 95 16.91 11.44 6.88
N LEU A 96 15.82 10.86 6.38
CA LEU A 96 15.28 11.17 5.06
C LEU A 96 14.80 12.63 4.95
N MET A 97 14.16 13.14 6.00
CA MET A 97 13.76 14.54 6.08
C MET A 97 14.99 15.47 6.09
N ARG A 98 16.03 15.16 6.89
CA ARG A 98 17.28 15.94 6.97
C ARG A 98 17.95 16.03 5.61
N GLU A 99 18.11 14.91 4.89
CA GLU A 99 18.71 14.90 3.55
C GLU A 99 17.88 15.69 2.52
N THR A 100 16.57 15.78 2.73
CA THR A 100 15.70 16.64 1.93
C THR A 100 15.95 18.11 2.24
N LYS A 101 16.01 18.50 3.52
CA LYS A 101 16.38 19.86 3.95
C LYS A 101 17.77 20.27 3.40
N GLU A 102 18.76 19.37 3.45
CA GLU A 102 20.10 19.60 2.92
C GLU A 102 20.11 19.85 1.40
N ARG A 103 19.34 19.08 0.63
CA ARG A 103 19.20 19.29 -0.82
C ARG A 103 18.50 20.60 -1.16
N ILE A 104 17.48 20.99 -0.40
CA ILE A 104 16.81 22.30 -0.56
C ILE A 104 17.83 23.42 -0.33
N ASN A 105 18.60 23.36 0.75
CA ASN A 105 19.62 24.36 1.07
C ASN A 105 20.73 24.43 0.01
N ALA A 106 21.10 23.28 -0.57
CA ALA A 106 22.04 23.20 -1.68
C ALA A 106 21.45 23.59 -3.05
N GLN A 107 20.18 24.04 -3.10
CA GLN A 107 19.46 24.40 -4.33
C GLN A 107 19.38 23.24 -5.36
N LYS A 108 19.43 21.99 -4.90
CA LYS A 108 19.33 20.78 -5.73
C LYS A 108 17.91 20.19 -5.65
N THR A 109 16.92 21.00 -6.02
CA THR A 109 15.51 20.64 -5.89
C THR A 109 15.09 19.62 -6.94
N THR A 110 14.33 18.63 -6.51
CA THR A 110 13.76 17.57 -7.35
C THR A 110 12.26 17.76 -7.59
N GLY A 111 11.60 18.63 -6.83
CA GLY A 111 10.16 18.80 -6.87
C GLY A 111 9.40 17.67 -6.17
N CYS A 112 10.07 16.87 -5.34
CA CYS A 112 9.45 15.79 -4.59
C CYS A 112 8.44 16.31 -3.54
N PHE A 113 7.57 15.43 -3.07
CA PHE A 113 6.51 15.78 -2.12
C PHE A 113 7.05 16.46 -0.86
N MET A 114 8.11 15.91 -0.26
CA MET A 114 8.69 16.46 0.97
C MET A 114 9.30 17.84 0.79
N GLU A 115 9.83 18.17 -0.39
CA GLU A 115 10.30 19.53 -0.67
C GLU A 115 9.17 20.56 -0.61
N ARG A 116 8.01 20.22 -1.15
CA ARG A 116 6.82 21.07 -1.09
C ARG A 116 6.30 21.17 0.34
N LEU A 117 6.18 20.04 1.02
CA LEU A 117 5.71 19.98 2.40
C LEU A 117 6.58 20.87 3.30
N LEU A 118 7.92 20.70 3.24
CA LEU A 118 8.89 21.46 4.04
C LEU A 118 8.84 22.98 3.80
N ARG A 119 8.50 23.43 2.59
CA ARG A 119 8.31 24.86 2.29
C ARG A 119 7.04 25.42 2.92
N ASP A 120 5.99 24.62 2.97
CA ASP A 120 4.68 25.01 3.52
C ASP A 120 4.55 24.67 5.03
N GLN A 121 5.64 24.23 5.69
CA GLN A 121 5.62 23.73 7.07
C GLN A 121 4.97 24.71 8.06
N GLU A 122 5.39 25.98 8.05
CA GLU A 122 4.83 27.02 8.93
C GLU A 122 3.36 27.29 8.63
N LYS A 123 2.99 27.30 7.34
CA LYS A 123 1.60 27.52 6.89
C LYS A 123 0.68 26.40 7.34
N LEU A 124 1.19 25.16 7.38
CA LEU A 124 0.44 23.99 7.82
C LEU A 124 0.40 23.84 9.35
N GLY A 125 1.21 24.62 10.08
CA GLY A 125 1.31 24.52 11.55
C GLY A 125 1.89 23.19 12.03
N LEU A 126 2.74 22.55 11.21
CA LEU A 126 3.30 21.22 11.50
C LEU A 126 4.72 21.33 12.06
N ASP A 127 4.98 20.62 13.17
CA ASP A 127 6.33 20.48 13.69
C ASP A 127 7.16 19.45 12.90
N ASP A 128 8.46 19.38 13.18
CA ASP A 128 9.37 18.46 12.51
C ASP A 128 9.00 16.97 12.70
N GLU A 129 8.32 16.60 13.79
CA GLU A 129 7.86 15.23 14.02
C GLU A 129 6.74 14.88 13.04
N HIS A 130 5.72 15.74 12.93
CA HIS A 130 4.63 15.55 11.97
C HIS A 130 5.17 15.48 10.53
N MET A 131 6.13 16.32 10.20
CA MET A 131 6.73 16.37 8.86
C MET A 131 7.50 15.09 8.54
N ALA A 132 8.33 14.61 9.47
CA ALA A 132 9.07 13.37 9.31
C ALA A 132 8.12 12.17 9.16
N TYR A 133 7.10 12.08 10.01
CA TYR A 133 6.12 10.98 9.97
C TYR A 133 5.24 11.00 8.72
N LEU A 134 4.83 12.17 8.22
CA LEU A 134 4.08 12.27 6.96
C LEU A 134 4.88 11.68 5.78
N GLY A 135 6.16 12.05 5.66
CA GLY A 135 7.03 11.47 4.62
C GLY A 135 7.32 9.98 4.83
N GLY A 136 7.61 9.59 6.07
CA GLY A 136 7.94 8.22 6.43
C GLY A 136 6.80 7.22 6.19
N ILE A 137 5.60 7.55 6.67
CA ILE A 137 4.40 6.71 6.49
C ILE A 137 4.04 6.60 5.01
N LEU A 138 4.12 7.70 4.24
CA LEU A 138 3.87 7.65 2.79
C LEU A 138 4.85 6.71 2.07
N MET A 139 6.12 6.71 2.49
CA MET A 139 7.12 5.80 1.95
C MET A 139 6.80 4.34 2.29
N GLU A 140 6.54 4.02 3.56
CA GLU A 140 6.21 2.65 4.00
C GLU A 140 4.94 2.11 3.35
N ALA A 141 3.88 2.91 3.34
CA ALA A 141 2.61 2.54 2.73
C ALA A 141 2.77 2.32 1.22
N GLY A 142 3.49 3.22 0.53
CA GLY A 142 3.69 3.14 -0.91
C GLY A 142 4.66 2.03 -1.35
N SER A 143 5.62 1.63 -0.51
CA SER A 143 6.59 0.58 -0.86
C SER A 143 5.97 -0.80 -0.81
N ASP A 144 5.45 -1.22 0.34
CA ASP A 144 5.14 -2.63 0.57
C ASP A 144 3.79 -3.03 -0.05
N THR A 145 2.78 -2.14 0.00
CA THR A 145 1.46 -2.45 -0.54
C THR A 145 1.48 -2.59 -2.06
N THR A 146 2.18 -1.68 -2.75
CA THR A 146 2.38 -1.74 -4.19
C THR A 146 3.21 -2.97 -4.59
N ALA A 147 4.26 -3.30 -3.83
CA ALA A 147 5.05 -4.51 -4.09
C ALA A 147 4.20 -5.79 -3.96
N SER A 148 3.42 -5.90 -2.90
CA SER A 148 2.49 -7.03 -2.66
C SER A 148 1.42 -7.16 -3.75
N THR A 149 0.91 -6.02 -4.23
CA THR A 149 -0.04 -5.98 -5.35
C THR A 149 0.61 -6.49 -6.64
N LEU A 150 1.81 -6.00 -6.97
CA LEU A 150 2.55 -6.43 -8.16
C LEU A 150 2.94 -7.92 -8.12
N LEU A 151 3.30 -8.43 -6.94
CA LEU A 151 3.56 -9.86 -6.73
C LEU A 151 2.29 -10.69 -6.96
N SER A 152 1.15 -10.24 -6.43
CA SER A 152 -0.15 -10.89 -6.66
C SER A 152 -0.56 -10.86 -8.14
N PHE A 153 -0.29 -9.75 -8.83
CA PHE A 153 -0.52 -9.58 -10.26
C PHE A 153 0.32 -10.57 -11.09
N ILE A 154 1.62 -10.69 -10.79
CA ILE A 154 2.51 -11.65 -11.45
C ILE A 154 2.07 -13.09 -11.18
N LEU A 155 1.66 -13.40 -9.93
CA LEU A 155 1.09 -14.71 -9.60
C LEU A 155 -0.16 -15.00 -10.44
N ALA A 156 -1.08 -14.04 -10.57
CA ALA A 156 -2.28 -14.20 -11.38
C ALA A 156 -1.92 -14.44 -12.86
N LEU A 157 -1.07 -13.60 -13.46
CA LEU A 157 -0.71 -13.76 -14.87
C LEU A 157 0.05 -15.08 -15.16
N THR A 158 0.90 -15.54 -14.25
CA THR A 158 1.64 -16.81 -14.42
C THR A 158 0.72 -18.03 -14.28
N LYS A 159 -0.33 -17.95 -13.45
CA LYS A 159 -1.36 -19.00 -13.35
C LYS A 159 -2.37 -18.98 -14.50
N HIS A 160 -2.49 -17.86 -15.21
CA HIS A 160 -3.44 -17.68 -16.32
C HIS A 160 -2.74 -17.25 -17.63
N PRO A 161 -1.98 -18.14 -18.32
CA PRO A 161 -1.18 -17.78 -19.50
C PRO A 161 -1.97 -17.17 -20.66
N LYS A 162 -3.25 -17.57 -20.83
CA LYS A 162 -4.14 -16.98 -21.84
C LYS A 162 -4.42 -15.50 -21.56
N VAL A 163 -4.59 -15.15 -20.27
CA VAL A 163 -4.77 -13.77 -19.82
C VAL A 163 -3.51 -12.97 -20.08
N LEU A 164 -2.34 -13.50 -19.67
CA LEU A 164 -1.05 -12.88 -19.94
C LEU A 164 -0.86 -12.59 -21.44
N LYS A 165 -1.13 -13.57 -22.31
CA LYS A 165 -0.95 -13.39 -23.75
C LYS A 165 -1.88 -12.31 -24.32
N LYS A 166 -3.13 -12.24 -23.85
CA LYS A 166 -4.08 -11.19 -24.27
C LYS A 166 -3.66 -9.80 -23.78
N ALA A 167 -3.18 -9.68 -22.54
CA ALA A 167 -2.66 -8.42 -22.00
C ALA A 167 -1.40 -7.95 -22.76
N GLN A 168 -0.49 -8.87 -23.09
CA GLN A 168 0.68 -8.57 -23.94
C GLN A 168 0.25 -8.06 -25.31
N ASN A 169 -0.68 -8.76 -25.98
CA ASN A 169 -1.17 -8.34 -27.29
C ASN A 169 -1.83 -6.93 -27.26
N GLU A 170 -2.53 -6.58 -26.17
CA GLU A 170 -3.07 -5.22 -26.01
C GLU A 170 -1.94 -4.18 -25.93
N VAL A 171 -0.94 -4.41 -25.08
CA VAL A 171 0.22 -3.53 -24.94
C VAL A 171 0.97 -3.40 -26.28
N ASP A 172 1.22 -4.51 -26.96
CA ASP A 172 1.91 -4.56 -28.25
C ASP A 172 1.12 -3.80 -29.34
N SER A 173 -0.21 -3.85 -29.31
CA SER A 173 -1.06 -3.14 -30.29
C SER A 173 -1.02 -1.63 -30.14
N ILE A 174 -0.73 -1.12 -28.95
CA ILE A 174 -0.71 0.32 -28.64
C ILE A 174 0.72 0.88 -28.73
N CYS A 175 1.69 0.11 -28.24
CA CYS A 175 3.07 0.56 -28.11
C CYS A 175 3.98 0.08 -29.26
N GLY A 176 3.58 -0.97 -29.98
CA GLY A 176 4.45 -1.68 -30.91
C GLY A 176 5.64 -2.34 -30.20
N SER A 177 6.69 -2.65 -30.96
CA SER A 177 7.97 -3.17 -30.45
C SER A 177 8.97 -2.10 -30.04
N ASP A 178 8.67 -0.83 -30.33
CA ASP A 178 9.71 0.21 -30.44
C ASP A 178 9.80 1.10 -29.20
N ARG A 179 8.81 1.04 -28.31
CA ARG A 179 8.78 1.82 -27.06
C ARG A 179 8.04 1.12 -25.94
N SER A 180 8.38 1.50 -24.71
CA SER A 180 7.59 1.15 -23.53
C SER A 180 6.30 1.98 -23.44
N PRO A 181 5.28 1.50 -22.70
CA PRO A 181 4.09 2.29 -22.38
C PRO A 181 4.42 3.59 -21.63
N THR A 182 3.59 4.61 -21.85
CA THR A 182 3.65 5.92 -21.20
C THR A 182 2.30 6.26 -20.55
N PHE A 183 2.25 7.32 -19.75
CA PHE A 183 0.99 7.77 -19.12
C PHE A 183 -0.12 8.08 -20.12
N ALA A 184 0.22 8.53 -21.34
CA ALA A 184 -0.75 8.81 -22.39
C ALA A 184 -1.44 7.55 -22.93
N ASP A 185 -0.87 6.36 -22.70
CA ASP A 185 -1.42 5.09 -23.19
C ASP A 185 -2.41 4.46 -22.19
N ILE A 186 -2.44 4.92 -20.93
CA ILE A 186 -3.19 4.27 -19.83
C ILE A 186 -4.68 4.13 -20.15
N GLU A 187 -5.30 5.16 -20.73
CA GLU A 187 -6.73 5.13 -21.08
C GLU A 187 -7.07 4.08 -22.16
N ASN A 188 -6.07 3.68 -22.95
CA ASN A 188 -6.21 2.69 -24.02
C ASN A 188 -5.93 1.26 -23.53
N LEU A 189 -5.30 1.07 -22.37
CA LEU A 189 -4.94 -0.22 -21.77
C LEU A 189 -6.09 -0.82 -20.95
N LYS A 190 -7.26 -0.99 -21.59
CA LYS A 190 -8.52 -1.36 -20.92
C LYS A 190 -8.49 -2.77 -20.34
N TYR A 191 -7.95 -3.74 -21.08
CA TYR A 191 -7.86 -5.12 -20.64
C TYR A 191 -6.82 -5.27 -19.52
N LEU A 192 -5.67 -4.59 -19.62
CA LEU A 192 -4.68 -4.56 -18.55
C LEU A 192 -5.25 -3.91 -17.27
N LYS A 193 -6.08 -2.87 -17.40
CA LYS A 193 -6.84 -2.31 -16.28
C LYS A 193 -7.75 -3.38 -15.64
N CYS A 194 -8.50 -4.13 -16.43
CA CYS A 194 -9.32 -5.24 -15.92
C CYS A 194 -8.47 -6.29 -15.17
N CYS A 195 -7.28 -6.62 -15.67
CA CYS A 195 -6.34 -7.51 -14.99
C CYS A 195 -5.94 -6.98 -13.60
N MET A 196 -5.70 -5.68 -13.49
CA MET A 196 -5.33 -5.05 -12.22
C MET A 196 -6.52 -4.99 -11.26
N ASP A 197 -7.70 -4.58 -11.74
CA ASP A 197 -8.93 -4.51 -10.94
C ASP A 197 -9.29 -5.89 -10.36
N GLU A 198 -9.23 -6.96 -11.17
CA GLU A 198 -9.47 -8.33 -10.70
C GLU A 198 -8.37 -8.81 -9.75
N THR A 199 -7.12 -8.36 -9.90
CA THR A 199 -6.04 -8.70 -8.95
C THR A 199 -6.34 -8.13 -7.57
N LEU A 200 -6.73 -6.85 -7.51
CA LEU A 200 -7.07 -6.16 -6.26
C LEU A 200 -8.31 -6.77 -5.60
N ARG A 201 -9.31 -7.20 -6.39
CA ARG A 201 -10.48 -7.93 -5.88
C ARG A 201 -10.10 -9.31 -5.35
N TRP A 202 -9.39 -10.11 -6.14
CA TRP A 202 -9.06 -11.51 -5.85
C TRP A 202 -8.09 -11.67 -4.68
N ARG A 203 -7.12 -10.76 -4.53
CA ARG A 203 -6.09 -10.78 -3.47
C ARG A 203 -5.87 -9.35 -2.93
N PRO A 204 -6.80 -8.82 -2.12
CA PRO A 204 -6.62 -7.51 -1.52
C PRO A 204 -5.45 -7.52 -0.53
N VAL A 205 -4.56 -6.53 -0.61
CA VAL A 205 -3.36 -6.43 0.24
C VAL A 205 -3.74 -6.20 1.72
N ALA A 206 -4.81 -5.46 1.97
CA ALA A 206 -5.31 -5.15 3.32
C ALA A 206 -6.73 -5.73 3.50
N PRO A 207 -6.89 -7.06 3.66
CA PRO A 207 -8.20 -7.72 3.63
C PRO A 207 -9.16 -7.26 4.74
N GLY A 208 -8.64 -6.84 5.89
CA GLY A 208 -9.44 -6.30 7.00
C GLY A 208 -9.52 -4.76 7.07
N GLY A 209 -8.91 -4.06 6.11
CA GLY A 209 -8.77 -2.61 6.14
C GLY A 209 -8.00 -2.08 7.35
N ILE A 210 -8.05 -0.76 7.54
CA ILE A 210 -7.59 -0.10 8.77
C ILE A 210 -8.81 0.07 9.69
N PRO A 211 -8.69 -0.20 11.00
CA PRO A 211 -9.80 0.01 11.93
C PRO A 211 -10.24 1.48 11.93
N HIS A 212 -11.53 1.71 11.80
CA HIS A 212 -12.16 3.02 11.97
C HIS A 212 -12.85 3.11 13.32
N MET A 213 -13.03 4.33 13.82
CA MET A 213 -13.75 4.58 15.07
C MET A 213 -14.82 5.64 14.86
N LEU A 214 -16.03 5.35 15.34
CA LEU A 214 -17.15 6.30 15.28
C LEU A 214 -16.85 7.56 16.10
N THR A 215 -16.99 8.72 15.46
CA THR A 215 -16.82 10.04 16.11
C THR A 215 -18.07 10.51 16.84
N GLU A 216 -19.22 9.94 16.50
CA GLU A 216 -20.54 10.16 17.09
C GLU A 216 -21.39 8.88 17.01
N ASP A 217 -22.55 8.89 17.67
CA ASP A 217 -23.50 7.78 17.60
C ASP A 217 -24.09 7.69 16.18
N ASP A 218 -24.32 6.48 15.67
CA ASP A 218 -24.82 6.25 14.31
C ASP A 218 -25.79 5.06 14.25
N HIS A 219 -26.53 4.94 13.14
CA HIS A 219 -27.40 3.82 12.83
C HIS A 219 -27.08 3.25 11.43
N TYR A 220 -26.75 1.96 11.36
CA TYR A 220 -26.47 1.27 10.12
C TYR A 220 -27.26 -0.04 10.03
N GLU A 221 -28.01 -0.26 8.95
CA GLU A 221 -28.81 -1.49 8.72
C GLU A 221 -29.70 -1.88 9.92
N GLY A 222 -30.28 -0.88 10.60
CA GLY A 222 -31.12 -1.08 11.79
C GLY A 222 -30.37 -1.30 13.11
N TYR A 223 -29.03 -1.34 13.09
CA TYR A 223 -28.20 -1.43 14.29
C TYR A 223 -27.81 -0.05 14.80
N PHE A 224 -28.01 0.19 16.10
CA PHE A 224 -27.44 1.36 16.77
C PHE A 224 -25.97 1.12 17.09
N LEU A 225 -25.11 2.04 16.65
CA LEU A 225 -23.67 2.01 16.83
C LEU A 225 -23.27 3.20 17.71
N PRO A 226 -22.92 2.98 18.99
CA PRO A 226 -22.48 4.06 19.85
C PRO A 226 -21.17 4.69 19.37
N LYS A 227 -20.99 5.98 19.66
CA LYS A 227 -19.71 6.70 19.54
C LYS A 227 -18.59 5.89 20.18
N GLY A 228 -17.44 5.84 19.51
CA GLY A 228 -16.27 5.08 19.95
C GLY A 228 -16.30 3.61 19.54
N THR A 229 -17.36 3.13 18.86
CA THR A 229 -17.37 1.80 18.25
C THR A 229 -16.26 1.69 17.21
N ILE A 230 -15.48 0.61 17.28
CA ILE A 230 -14.44 0.29 16.29
C ILE A 230 -15.06 -0.56 15.18
N LEU A 231 -14.91 -0.13 13.93
CA LEU A 231 -15.38 -0.82 12.75
C LEU A 231 -14.19 -1.32 11.91
N PHE A 232 -14.36 -2.52 11.35
CA PHE A 232 -13.43 -3.11 10.41
C PHE A 232 -14.14 -3.27 9.06
N ALA A 233 -13.63 -2.61 8.02
CA ALA A 233 -14.10 -2.81 6.66
C ALA A 233 -13.49 -4.11 6.11
N ASN A 234 -14.24 -5.20 6.19
CA ASN A 234 -13.79 -6.51 5.71
C ASN A 234 -13.83 -6.58 4.19
N ALA A 235 -12.85 -5.95 3.55
CA ALA A 235 -12.69 -5.91 2.10
C ALA A 235 -12.61 -7.32 1.49
N TRP A 236 -12.00 -8.29 2.20
CA TRP A 236 -11.97 -9.67 1.72
C TRP A 236 -13.36 -10.29 1.65
N ALA A 237 -14.20 -10.14 2.69
CA ALA A 237 -15.55 -10.66 2.69
C ALA A 237 -16.41 -10.01 1.60
N ILE A 238 -16.32 -8.69 1.44
CA ILE A 238 -17.03 -7.95 0.39
C ILE A 238 -16.60 -8.47 -1.00
N HIS A 239 -15.30 -8.53 -1.27
CA HIS A 239 -14.78 -9.03 -2.53
C HIS A 239 -15.04 -10.53 -2.79
N ASN A 240 -15.41 -11.29 -1.75
CA ASN A 240 -15.72 -12.72 -1.83
C ASN A 240 -17.20 -13.03 -1.57
N ASP A 241 -18.08 -12.03 -1.57
CA ASP A 241 -19.51 -12.28 -1.46
C ASP A 241 -20.04 -12.90 -2.76
N GLU A 242 -20.53 -14.14 -2.66
CA GLU A 242 -21.11 -14.87 -3.78
C GLU A 242 -22.37 -14.18 -4.32
N ASN A 243 -23.06 -13.36 -3.54
CA ASN A 243 -24.22 -12.58 -3.99
C ASN A 243 -23.81 -11.43 -4.91
N GLU A 244 -22.60 -10.87 -4.73
CA GLU A 244 -22.09 -9.77 -5.53
C GLU A 244 -21.20 -10.24 -6.68
N TYR A 245 -20.39 -11.28 -6.49
CA TYR A 245 -19.42 -11.77 -7.46
C TYR A 245 -19.66 -13.25 -7.73
N ASP A 246 -19.88 -13.64 -9.00
CA ASP A 246 -20.10 -15.03 -9.45
C ASP A 246 -19.20 -16.13 -8.82
N SER A 247 -18.14 -16.70 -9.37
CA SER A 247 -17.23 -17.56 -8.56
C SER A 247 -16.12 -16.71 -7.93
N PRO A 248 -16.27 -16.10 -6.74
CA PRO A 248 -15.35 -15.06 -6.24
C PRO A 248 -13.92 -15.53 -6.04
N GLU A 249 -13.72 -16.82 -5.79
CA GLU A 249 -12.44 -17.47 -5.60
C GLU A 249 -11.62 -17.61 -6.89
N LYS A 250 -12.30 -17.52 -8.05
CA LYS A 250 -11.65 -17.60 -9.37
C LYS A 250 -11.23 -16.22 -9.84
N PHE A 251 -10.02 -16.17 -10.39
CA PHE A 251 -9.54 -15.01 -11.14
C PHE A 251 -10.23 -14.96 -12.51
N ASN A 252 -11.28 -14.14 -12.62
CA ASN A 252 -12.11 -14.01 -13.82
C ASN A 252 -12.22 -12.55 -14.27
N LEU A 253 -11.61 -12.25 -15.42
CA LEU A 253 -11.57 -10.90 -15.97
C LEU A 253 -12.87 -10.46 -16.65
N ASP A 254 -13.73 -11.40 -17.06
CA ASP A 254 -14.99 -11.07 -17.74
C ASP A 254 -15.83 -10.15 -16.84
N ARG A 255 -15.72 -10.30 -15.51
CA ARG A 255 -16.29 -9.38 -14.50
C ARG A 255 -16.05 -7.92 -14.83
N PHE A 256 -14.79 -7.53 -14.95
CA PHE A 256 -14.37 -6.14 -15.13
C PHE A 256 -14.40 -5.69 -16.59
N CYS A 257 -14.38 -6.64 -17.53
CA CYS A 257 -14.60 -6.38 -18.94
C CYS A 257 -16.05 -6.01 -19.24
N ASP A 258 -17.01 -6.67 -18.58
CA ASP A 258 -18.45 -6.50 -18.81
C ASP A 258 -19.05 -5.42 -17.90
N ASN A 259 -18.52 -5.26 -16.69
CA ASN A 259 -18.99 -4.30 -15.69
C ASN A 259 -17.82 -3.57 -15.03
N LYS A 260 -17.86 -2.23 -14.98
CA LYS A 260 -16.85 -1.40 -14.31
C LYS A 260 -16.56 -1.82 -12.86
N PHE A 261 -17.55 -2.35 -12.14
CA PHE A 261 -17.43 -2.76 -10.74
C PHE A 261 -17.16 -4.25 -10.54
N GLY A 262 -17.20 -5.04 -11.62
CA GLY A 262 -17.00 -6.50 -11.56
C GLY A 262 -18.14 -7.30 -10.91
N CYS A 263 -19.15 -6.63 -10.37
CA CYS A 263 -20.31 -7.23 -9.72
C CYS A 263 -21.26 -7.89 -10.74
N ARG A 264 -22.10 -8.79 -10.25
CA ARG A 264 -23.21 -9.38 -11.00
C ARG A 264 -24.15 -8.28 -11.53
N PRO A 265 -24.80 -8.50 -12.69
CA PRO A 265 -25.81 -7.57 -13.21
C PRO A 265 -26.91 -7.28 -12.17
N GLY A 266 -27.31 -6.02 -12.03
CA GLY A 266 -28.39 -5.59 -11.14
C GLY A 266 -27.98 -5.25 -9.69
N ILE A 267 -26.71 -5.42 -9.31
CA ILE A 267 -26.21 -5.01 -7.98
C ILE A 267 -25.92 -3.50 -7.93
N VAL A 268 -25.39 -2.95 -9.02
CA VAL A 268 -24.87 -1.57 -9.08
C VAL A 268 -25.97 -0.53 -9.27
N ASP A 269 -27.15 -0.92 -9.76
CA ASP A 269 -28.28 -0.01 -10.00
C ASP A 269 -28.85 0.63 -8.71
N ASN A 270 -28.41 0.16 -7.54
CA ASN A 270 -28.78 0.72 -6.22
C ASN A 270 -27.71 1.66 -5.62
N LEU A 271 -26.56 1.87 -6.28
CA LEU A 271 -25.44 2.66 -5.74
C LEU A 271 -25.44 4.13 -6.18
N GLU A 272 -26.34 4.55 -7.08
CA GLU A 272 -26.49 5.97 -7.47
C GLU A 272 -27.31 6.81 -6.46
N ASP A 273 -27.86 6.18 -5.41
CA ASP A 273 -28.76 6.83 -4.43
C ASP A 273 -28.15 7.10 -3.03
N HIS A 274 -26.82 6.97 -2.85
CA HIS A 274 -26.14 7.24 -1.57
C HIS A 274 -24.96 8.22 -1.69
#